data_AF-A0A2T6KG79-F1
#
_entry.id   AF-A0A2T6KG79-F1
#
_cell.length_a   1.000
_cell.length_b   1.000
_cell.length_c   1.000
_cell.angle_alpha   90.00
_cell.angle_beta   90.00
_cell.angle_gamma   90.00
#
_symmetry.space_group_name_H-M   'P 1'
#
loop_
_entity.id
_entity.type
_entity.pdbx_description
1 polymer ?
#
loop_
_entity_poly.entity_id
_entity_poly.type
_entity_poly.pdbx_seq_one_letter_code
_entity_poly.pdbx_strand_id
1 'polypeptide(L)'
;MGIKEDTTPETINSVPICRSCGSERVAKDAWACFNRHSGLWELETVFDAEHCHQCEGETKLDWVEADALQNRRIRELNDRFRTEGLGNGSILITPGIQALGGDAVVSIIGEVRAFAEFTDDNDPWKQHDFGALEHAGEKVFWKIDCYDPSCTYGSENPANEALTHRALTIMLASEY
;
A
#
# COMPACT_ATOMS: atom_id res chain seq x y z
N MET A 1 -3.93 16.67 -2.89
CA MET A 1 -3.60 16.92 -4.31
C MET A 1 -2.82 15.68 -4.74
N GLY A 2 -3.52 14.70 -5.32
CA GLY A 2 -3.00 13.34 -5.49
C GLY A 2 -1.78 13.29 -6.40
N ILE A 3 -0.78 12.50 -6.02
CA ILE A 3 0.33 12.11 -6.87
C ILE A 3 -0.31 11.51 -8.13
N LYS A 4 -0.12 12.15 -9.29
CA LYS A 4 -0.54 11.56 -10.57
C LYS A 4 0.33 10.32 -10.76
N GLU A 5 -0.31 9.16 -10.75
CA GLU A 5 0.35 7.88 -10.99
C GLU A 5 0.86 7.81 -12.42
N ASP A 6 1.96 7.09 -12.61
CA ASP A 6 2.47 6.78 -13.94
C ASP A 6 1.46 5.88 -14.64
N THR A 7 0.67 6.50 -15.52
CA THR A 7 -0.31 5.80 -16.33
C THR A 7 0.39 4.92 -17.36
N THR A 8 -0.02 3.67 -17.48
CA THR A 8 0.47 2.75 -18.51
C THR A 8 -0.54 2.60 -19.64
N PRO A 9 -0.15 2.05 -20.81
CA PRO A 9 -1.11 1.61 -21.82
C PRO A 9 -1.99 0.47 -21.29
N GLU A 10 -3.15 0.26 -21.92
CA GLU A 10 -3.97 -0.92 -21.65
C GLU A 10 -3.20 -2.20 -22.02
N THR A 11 -2.77 -2.94 -21.01
CA THR A 11 -2.11 -4.24 -21.13
C THR A 11 -2.82 -5.28 -20.25
N ILE A 12 -2.45 -6.56 -20.38
CA ILE A 12 -3.06 -7.65 -19.62
C ILE A 12 -2.88 -7.54 -18.10
N ASN A 13 -1.86 -6.81 -17.64
CA ASN A 13 -1.56 -6.60 -16.22
C ASN A 13 -1.99 -5.21 -15.72
N SER A 14 -2.61 -4.41 -16.58
CA SER A 14 -3.10 -3.08 -16.22
C SER A 14 -4.54 -3.14 -15.72
N VAL A 15 -4.84 -2.28 -14.75
CA VAL A 15 -6.16 -2.14 -14.13
C VAL A 15 -6.70 -0.74 -14.44
N PRO A 16 -7.97 -0.59 -14.85
CA PRO A 16 -8.53 0.71 -15.13
C PRO A 16 -8.88 1.44 -13.84
N ILE A 17 -8.49 2.71 -13.76
CA ILE A 17 -8.85 3.62 -12.67
C ILE A 17 -9.52 4.88 -13.21
N CYS A 18 -10.34 5.51 -12.38
CA CYS A 18 -10.92 6.80 -12.69
C CYS A 18 -9.79 7.86 -12.80
N ARG A 19 -9.66 8.52 -13.96
CA ARG A 19 -8.71 9.62 -14.17
C ARG A 19 -8.84 10.74 -13.12
N SER A 20 -10.05 10.96 -12.62
CA SER A 20 -10.34 12.07 -11.71
C SER A 20 -9.98 11.76 -10.25
N CYS A 21 -10.28 10.54 -9.77
CA CYS A 21 -10.16 10.19 -8.34
C CYS A 21 -9.25 8.98 -8.05
N GLY A 22 -8.77 8.27 -9.06
CA GLY A 22 -7.92 7.08 -8.91
C GLY A 22 -8.62 5.81 -8.42
N SER A 23 -9.95 5.82 -8.34
CA SER A 23 -10.76 4.67 -7.91
C SER A 23 -10.81 3.57 -8.97
N GLU A 24 -10.68 2.32 -8.53
CA GLU A 24 -10.85 1.10 -9.34
C GLU A 24 -12.34 0.74 -9.56
N ARG A 25 -13.24 1.35 -8.81
CA ARG A 25 -14.71 1.17 -8.94
C ARG A 25 -15.25 1.94 -10.14
N VAL A 26 -14.85 1.53 -11.34
CA VAL A 26 -15.25 2.11 -12.62
C VAL A 26 -16.06 1.12 -13.45
N ALA A 27 -16.88 1.65 -14.36
CA ALA A 27 -17.71 0.89 -15.26
C ALA A 27 -17.64 1.44 -16.68
N LYS A 28 -17.91 0.58 -17.65
CA LYS A 28 -18.18 0.95 -19.04
C LYS A 28 -19.56 0.46 -19.42
N ASP A 29 -20.25 1.23 -20.24
CA ASP A 29 -21.45 0.75 -20.89
C ASP A 29 -21.11 -0.39 -21.86
N ALA A 30 -21.95 -1.41 -21.90
CA ALA A 30 -21.76 -2.57 -22.76
C ALA A 30 -23.11 -3.10 -23.24
N TRP A 31 -23.11 -3.66 -24.46
CA TRP A 31 -24.20 -4.55 -24.87
C TRP A 31 -23.90 -5.96 -24.40
N ALA A 32 -24.96 -6.61 -23.90
CA ALA A 32 -24.97 -8.04 -23.68
C ALA A 32 -26.05 -8.67 -24.55
N CYS A 33 -25.72 -9.81 -25.15
CA CYS A 33 -26.62 -10.60 -25.97
C CYS A 33 -26.97 -11.90 -25.24
N PHE A 34 -28.24 -12.30 -25.27
CA PHE A 34 -28.65 -13.55 -24.62
C PHE A 34 -28.26 -14.75 -25.48
N ASN A 35 -27.40 -15.63 -24.95
CA ASN A 35 -27.01 -16.87 -25.60
C ASN A 35 -27.89 -18.02 -25.13
N ARG A 36 -28.70 -18.56 -26.06
CA ARG A 36 -29.63 -19.68 -25.79
C ARG A 36 -28.96 -21.01 -25.45
N HIS A 37 -27.70 -21.22 -25.83
CA HIS A 37 -27.00 -22.49 -25.59
C HIS A 37 -26.41 -22.53 -24.19
N SER A 38 -25.86 -21.42 -23.72
CA SER A 38 -25.39 -21.26 -22.34
C SER A 38 -26.53 -20.89 -21.37
N GLY A 39 -27.61 -20.29 -21.87
CA GLY A 39 -28.71 -19.77 -21.05
C GLY A 39 -28.35 -18.49 -20.30
N LEU A 40 -27.30 -17.79 -20.73
CA LEU A 40 -26.73 -16.62 -20.05
C LEU A 40 -26.68 -15.41 -20.99
N TRP A 41 -26.66 -14.21 -20.40
CA TRP A 41 -26.29 -12.99 -21.12
C TRP A 41 -24.76 -12.94 -21.26
N GLU A 42 -24.27 -12.73 -22.47
CA GLU A 42 -22.85 -12.68 -22.81
C GLU A 42 -22.50 -11.28 -23.32
N LEU A 43 -21.40 -10.72 -22.82
CA LEU A 43 -20.92 -9.39 -23.22
C LEU A 43 -20.49 -9.42 -24.69
N GLU A 44 -21.04 -8.52 -25.50
CA GLU A 44 -20.80 -8.47 -26.95
C GLU A 44 -19.84 -7.33 -27.32
N THR A 45 -20.08 -6.13 -26.82
CA THR A 45 -19.24 -4.96 -27.11
C THR A 45 -19.33 -3.93 -25.99
N VAL A 46 -18.28 -3.11 -25.85
CA VAL A 46 -18.16 -2.02 -24.87
C VAL A 46 -18.14 -0.66 -25.59
N PHE A 47 -18.73 0.37 -24.99
CA PHE A 47 -18.84 1.71 -25.54
C PHE A 47 -17.95 2.73 -24.82
N ASP A 48 -17.94 3.95 -25.35
CA ASP A 48 -17.08 5.08 -24.95
C ASP A 48 -17.51 5.75 -23.63
N ALA A 49 -18.69 5.41 -23.12
CA ALA A 49 -19.24 5.95 -21.88
C ALA A 49 -18.61 5.22 -20.68
N GLU A 50 -17.81 5.97 -19.94
CA GLU A 50 -17.04 5.50 -18.79
C GLU A 50 -17.59 6.18 -17.55
N HIS A 51 -17.91 5.41 -16.52
CA HIS A 51 -18.52 5.89 -15.29
C HIS A 51 -17.64 5.55 -14.09
N CYS A 52 -17.53 6.46 -13.13
CA CYS A 52 -16.89 6.20 -11.85
C CYS A 52 -17.96 6.17 -10.76
N HIS A 53 -18.10 5.03 -10.07
CA HIS A 53 -19.05 4.90 -8.98
C HIS A 53 -18.68 5.76 -7.77
N GLN A 54 -17.39 6.01 -7.54
CA GLN A 54 -16.94 6.87 -6.44
C GLN A 54 -17.25 8.35 -6.69
N CYS A 55 -17.16 8.79 -7.96
CA CYS A 55 -17.52 10.16 -8.34
C CYS A 55 -19.01 10.32 -8.64
N GLU A 56 -19.75 9.21 -8.72
CA GLU A 56 -21.14 9.15 -9.18
C GLU A 56 -21.37 9.86 -10.52
N GLY A 57 -20.44 9.71 -11.47
CA GLY A 57 -20.49 10.45 -12.73
C GLY A 57 -19.60 9.91 -13.84
N GLU A 58 -19.72 10.53 -15.02
CA GLU A 58 -18.87 10.24 -16.18
C GLU A 58 -17.39 10.56 -15.88
N THR A 59 -16.50 9.74 -16.42
CA THR A 59 -15.05 9.91 -16.28
C THR A 59 -14.33 9.52 -17.56
N LYS A 60 -13.01 9.73 -17.57
CA LYS A 60 -12.10 8.92 -18.38
C LYS A 60 -11.39 7.88 -17.54
N LEU A 61 -10.99 6.78 -18.18
CA LEU A 61 -10.15 5.76 -17.55
C LEU A 61 -8.69 6.02 -17.90
N ASP A 62 -7.86 5.97 -16.86
CA ASP A 62 -6.43 5.76 -17.00
C ASP A 62 -6.11 4.34 -16.56
N TRP A 63 -4.98 3.81 -17.01
CA TRP A 63 -4.57 2.45 -16.68
C TRP A 63 -3.30 2.50 -15.83
N VAL A 64 -3.24 1.62 -14.85
CA VAL A 64 -2.08 1.49 -13.95
C VAL A 64 -1.72 0.02 -13.82
N GLU A 65 -0.46 -0.27 -13.53
CA GLU A 65 -0.04 -1.65 -13.24
C GLU A 65 -0.75 -2.18 -11.98
N ALA A 66 -1.22 -3.43 -12.03
CA ALA A 66 -1.90 -4.06 -10.91
C ALA A 66 -1.05 -4.03 -9.62
N ASP A 67 0.26 -4.24 -9.75
CA ASP A 67 1.20 -4.21 -8.64
C ASP A 67 1.27 -2.83 -7.97
N ALA A 68 1.08 -1.74 -8.73
CA ALA A 68 1.08 -0.39 -8.18
C ALA A 68 -0.14 -0.16 -7.25
N LEU A 69 -1.30 -0.72 -7.60
CA LEU A 69 -2.49 -0.68 -6.75
C LEU A 69 -2.30 -1.51 -5.47
N GLN A 70 -1.71 -2.70 -5.61
CA GLN A 70 -1.38 -3.54 -4.45
C GLN A 70 -0.38 -2.83 -3.53
N ASN A 71 0.67 -2.22 -4.09
CA ASN A 71 1.66 -1.46 -3.33
C ASN A 71 1.04 -0.24 -2.64
N ARG A 72 0.12 0.47 -3.30
CA ARG A 72 -0.65 1.56 -2.69
C ARG A 72 -1.42 1.07 -1.47
N ARG A 73 -2.08 -0.08 -1.56
CA ARG A 73 -2.81 -0.66 -0.44
C ARG A 73 -1.90 -1.08 0.70
N ILE A 74 -0.76 -1.69 0.38
CA ILE A 74 0.27 -2.06 1.37
C ILE A 74 0.76 -0.81 2.10
N ARG A 75 1.10 0.24 1.35
CA ARG A 75 1.49 1.55 1.88
C ARG A 75 0.47 2.13 2.83
N GLU A 76 -0.81 2.19 2.46
CA GLU A 76 -1.89 2.70 3.33
C GLU A 76 -1.93 1.96 4.67
N LEU A 77 -1.81 0.63 4.62
CA LEU A 77 -1.83 -0.21 5.83
C LEU A 77 -0.55 -0.06 6.66
N ASN A 78 0.61 0.05 6.01
CA ASN A 78 1.90 0.28 6.66
C ASN A 78 1.94 1.65 7.33
N ASP A 79 1.52 2.71 6.63
CA ASP A 79 1.40 4.06 7.19
C ASP A 79 0.42 4.08 8.36
N ARG A 80 -0.76 3.46 8.24
CA ARG A 80 -1.72 3.41 9.35
C ARG A 80 -1.15 2.67 10.56
N PHE A 81 -0.47 1.55 10.35
CA PHE A 81 0.17 0.82 11.44
C PHE A 81 1.31 1.61 12.08
N ARG A 82 2.18 2.22 11.27
CA ARG A 82 3.32 3.03 11.71
C ARG A 82 2.89 4.27 12.49
N THR A 83 1.92 5.01 11.96
CA THR A 83 1.56 6.35 12.46
C THR A 83 0.51 6.30 13.56
N GLU A 84 -0.42 5.34 13.52
CA GLU A 84 -1.55 5.26 14.46
C GLU A 84 -1.48 4.03 15.36
N GLY A 85 -0.64 3.04 15.04
CA GLY A 85 -0.61 1.76 15.77
C GLY A 85 -1.84 0.89 15.51
N LEU A 86 -2.64 1.20 14.48
CA LEU A 86 -3.87 0.49 14.16
C LEU A 86 -3.64 -0.63 13.16
N GLY A 87 -4.11 -1.83 13.52
CA GLY A 87 -4.09 -3.03 12.68
C GLY A 87 -3.55 -4.24 13.42
N ASN A 88 -3.34 -5.32 12.68
CA ASN A 88 -2.76 -6.56 13.21
C ASN A 88 -1.23 -6.47 13.17
N GLY A 89 -0.58 -6.43 14.32
CA GLY A 89 0.87 -6.34 14.35
C GLY A 89 1.50 -6.23 15.72
N SER A 90 2.84 -6.17 15.71
CA SER A 90 3.69 -5.97 16.89
C SER A 90 4.72 -4.88 16.61
N ILE A 91 5.04 -4.10 17.64
CA ILE A 91 6.15 -3.15 17.60
C ILE A 91 7.31 -3.76 18.38
N LEU A 92 8.45 -3.91 17.73
CA LEU A 92 9.67 -4.51 18.26
C LEU A 92 10.74 -3.42 18.37
N ILE A 93 11.34 -3.29 19.55
CA ILE A 93 12.40 -2.32 19.82
C ILE A 93 13.63 -3.10 20.27
N THR A 94 14.72 -2.98 19.53
CA THR A 94 15.95 -3.73 19.81
C THR A 94 16.64 -3.26 21.09
N PRO A 95 17.50 -4.11 21.69
CA PRO A 95 18.27 -3.74 22.87
C PRO A 95 19.12 -2.47 22.68
N GLY A 96 19.68 -2.24 21.48
CA GLY A 96 20.46 -1.03 21.19
C GLY A 96 19.65 0.25 21.40
N ILE A 97 18.43 0.29 20.89
CA ILE A 97 17.52 1.43 21.08
C ILE A 97 17.07 1.54 22.54
N GLN A 98 16.77 0.42 23.21
CA GLN A 98 16.39 0.43 24.63
C GLN A 98 17.51 0.97 25.54
N ALA A 99 18.78 0.71 25.18
CA ALA A 99 19.94 1.18 25.94
C ALA A 99 20.13 2.71 25.91
N LEU A 100 19.52 3.41 24.94
CA LEU A 100 19.53 4.88 24.88
C LEU A 100 18.66 5.53 25.97
N GLY A 101 17.80 4.75 26.64
CA GLY A 101 16.93 5.20 27.72
C GLY A 101 15.50 5.50 27.27
N GLY A 102 14.57 5.50 28.24
CA GLY A 102 13.13 5.58 27.97
C GLY A 102 12.71 6.84 27.22
N ASP A 103 13.28 8.00 27.54
CA ASP A 103 12.97 9.26 26.87
C ASP A 103 13.39 9.24 25.39
N ALA A 104 14.57 8.66 25.09
CA ALA A 104 15.05 8.49 23.73
C ALA A 104 14.14 7.53 22.94
N VAL A 105 13.75 6.40 23.55
CA VAL A 105 12.80 5.46 22.93
C VAL A 105 11.49 6.15 22.53
N VAL A 106 10.91 6.95 23.43
CA VAL A 106 9.67 7.69 23.15
C VAL A 106 9.87 8.71 22.03
N SER A 107 10.99 9.44 22.03
CA SER A 107 11.31 10.40 20.95
C SER A 107 11.46 9.71 19.61
N ILE A 108 12.22 8.61 19.55
CA ILE A 108 12.44 7.83 18.34
C ILE A 108 11.12 7.28 17.80
N ILE A 109 10.23 6.76 18.64
CA ILE A 109 8.89 6.33 18.20
C ILE A 109 8.12 7.51 17.58
N GLY A 110 8.20 8.70 18.19
CA GLY A 110 7.61 9.92 17.64
C GLY A 110 8.17 10.28 16.26
N GLU A 111 9.48 10.18 16.08
CA GLU A 111 10.17 10.45 14.81
C GLU A 111 9.80 9.40 13.74
N VAL A 112 9.73 8.11 14.10
CA VAL A 112 9.26 7.03 13.21
C VAL A 112 7.83 7.27 12.75
N ARG A 113 6.95 7.74 13.64
CA ARG A 113 5.57 8.13 13.29
C ARG A 113 5.52 9.33 12.36
N ALA A 114 6.42 10.30 12.54
CA ALA A 114 6.45 11.53 11.75
C ALA A 114 7.24 11.39 10.42
N PHE A 115 7.98 10.30 10.23
CA PHE A 115 8.84 10.12 9.06
C PHE A 115 8.05 10.22 7.74
N ALA A 116 8.57 11.02 6.81
CA ALA A 116 7.93 11.28 5.52
C ALA A 116 8.94 11.36 4.36
N GLU A 117 10.22 11.09 4.61
CA GLU A 117 11.30 11.19 3.63
C GLU A 117 11.43 9.88 2.81
N PHE A 118 10.36 9.53 2.09
CA PHE A 118 10.34 8.41 1.15
C PHE A 118 10.84 8.88 -0.23
N THR A 119 11.80 8.15 -0.77
CA THR A 119 12.52 8.41 -2.02
C THR A 119 12.64 7.10 -2.79
N ASP A 120 12.90 7.17 -4.10
CA ASP A 120 13.05 5.94 -4.90
C ASP A 120 14.25 5.07 -4.44
N ASP A 121 15.22 5.66 -3.74
CA ASP A 121 16.39 4.95 -3.20
C ASP A 121 16.06 4.12 -1.94
N ASN A 122 15.20 4.63 -1.05
CA ASN A 122 14.83 3.94 0.21
C ASN A 122 13.47 3.24 0.17
N ASP A 123 12.64 3.54 -0.83
CA ASP A 123 11.30 2.97 -1.00
C ASP A 123 10.99 2.70 -2.49
N PRO A 124 11.75 1.81 -3.14
CA PRO A 124 11.62 1.53 -4.57
C PRO A 124 10.22 0.99 -4.94
N TRP A 125 9.55 0.34 -3.99
CA TRP A 125 8.22 -0.24 -4.18
C TRP A 125 7.07 0.68 -3.74
N LYS A 126 7.38 1.86 -3.17
CA LYS A 126 6.40 2.83 -2.67
C LYS A 126 5.47 2.24 -1.61
N GLN A 127 5.98 1.31 -0.80
CA GLN A 127 5.26 0.55 0.22
C GLN A 127 5.42 1.12 1.63
N HIS A 128 6.32 2.10 1.82
CA HIS A 128 6.57 2.74 3.11
C HIS A 128 6.92 1.72 4.21
N ASP A 129 7.70 0.70 3.88
CA ASP A 129 8.05 -0.41 4.77
C ASP A 129 9.46 -0.27 5.38
N PHE A 130 10.22 0.76 5.02
CA PHE A 130 11.56 1.02 5.54
C PHE A 130 11.83 2.52 5.67
N GLY A 131 12.62 2.91 6.67
CA GLY A 131 13.15 4.24 6.79
C GLY A 131 14.37 4.34 7.70
N ALA A 132 15.09 5.45 7.55
CA ALA A 132 16.30 5.75 8.30
C ALA A 132 16.24 7.18 8.83
N LEU A 133 16.61 7.37 10.09
CA LEU A 133 16.65 8.70 10.73
C LEU A 133 17.90 8.81 11.61
N GLU A 134 18.28 10.05 11.93
CA GLU A 134 19.34 10.33 12.90
C GLU A 134 18.72 10.84 14.20
N HIS A 135 19.07 10.22 15.32
CA HIS A 135 18.62 10.60 16.65
C HIS A 135 19.83 10.77 17.58
N ALA A 136 20.08 11.99 18.05
CA ALA A 136 21.19 12.31 18.96
C ALA A 136 22.59 11.84 18.49
N GLY A 137 22.82 11.80 17.17
CA GLY A 137 24.08 11.33 16.57
C GLY A 137 24.14 9.83 16.30
N GLU A 138 23.11 9.08 16.69
CA GLU A 138 22.94 7.67 16.34
C GLU A 138 22.06 7.52 15.10
N LYS A 139 22.44 6.62 14.20
CA LYS A 139 21.63 6.28 13.04
C LYS A 139 20.64 5.17 13.42
N VAL A 140 19.35 5.44 13.24
CA VAL A 140 18.26 4.52 13.58
C VAL A 140 17.59 4.08 12.28
N PHE A 141 17.35 2.77 12.17
CA PHE A 141 16.52 2.18 11.14
C PHE A 141 15.19 1.73 11.72
N TRP A 142 14.17 1.80 10.89
CA TRP A 142 12.91 1.13 11.16
C TRP A 142 12.44 0.41 9.91
N LYS A 143 11.73 -0.71 10.10
CA LYS A 143 11.10 -1.43 9.00
C LYS A 143 9.81 -2.12 9.42
N ILE A 144 8.94 -2.40 8.46
CA ILE A 144 7.69 -3.15 8.63
C ILE A 144 7.77 -4.42 7.80
N ASP A 145 7.97 -5.55 8.47
CA ASP A 145 7.88 -6.85 7.82
C ASP A 145 6.44 -7.36 7.88
N CYS A 146 5.95 -7.90 6.76
CA CYS A 146 4.60 -8.47 6.66
C CYS A 146 4.65 -10.01 6.74
N TYR A 147 4.21 -10.56 7.87
CA TYR A 147 4.13 -12.00 8.11
C TYR A 147 2.71 -12.55 7.97
N ASP A 148 2.60 -13.85 7.78
CA ASP A 148 1.35 -14.58 7.96
C ASP A 148 0.86 -14.47 9.42
N PRO A 149 -0.40 -14.83 9.74
CA PRO A 149 -0.93 -14.67 11.09
C PRO A 149 -0.17 -15.49 12.15
N SER A 150 0.54 -16.55 11.76
CA SER A 150 1.36 -17.37 12.65
C SER A 150 2.76 -16.81 12.90
N CYS A 151 3.17 -15.75 12.18
CA CYS A 151 4.53 -15.19 12.20
C CYS A 151 5.62 -16.22 11.86
N THR A 152 5.31 -17.20 11.01
CA THR A 152 6.26 -18.23 10.57
C THR A 152 6.83 -17.91 9.19
N TYR A 153 6.02 -17.32 8.31
CA TYR A 153 6.38 -17.02 6.92
C TYR A 153 5.95 -15.61 6.55
N GLY A 154 6.42 -15.10 5.40
CA GLY A 154 5.88 -13.87 4.82
C GLY A 154 4.39 -14.02 4.49
N SER A 155 3.62 -12.95 4.62
CA SER A 155 2.20 -12.96 4.24
C SER A 155 2.05 -13.22 2.74
N GLU A 156 1.15 -14.11 2.37
CA GLU A 156 0.79 -14.38 0.97
C GLU A 156 0.13 -13.16 0.30
N ASN A 157 -0.51 -12.29 1.09
CA ASN A 157 -1.13 -11.07 0.61
C ASN A 157 -0.98 -9.93 1.63
N PRO A 158 0.13 -9.18 1.58
CA PRO A 158 0.36 -8.04 2.46
C PRO A 158 -0.68 -6.93 2.36
N ALA A 159 -1.41 -6.83 1.24
CA ALA A 159 -2.50 -5.89 1.04
C ALA A 159 -3.81 -6.30 1.76
N ASN A 160 -3.88 -7.53 2.28
CA ASN A 160 -5.00 -8.03 3.07
C ASN A 160 -4.65 -8.06 4.57
N GLU A 161 -5.24 -7.14 5.32
CA GLU A 161 -5.04 -7.02 6.76
C GLU A 161 -5.50 -8.24 7.57
N ALA A 162 -6.52 -8.97 7.11
CA ALA A 162 -7.01 -10.15 7.82
C ALA A 162 -6.03 -11.34 7.73
N LEU A 163 -5.12 -11.32 6.76
CA LEU A 163 -4.13 -12.37 6.52
C LEU A 163 -2.70 -11.94 6.90
N THR A 164 -2.51 -10.74 7.44
CA THR A 164 -1.18 -10.16 7.62
C THR A 164 -0.95 -9.67 9.04
N HIS A 165 0.14 -10.13 9.64
CA HIS A 165 0.71 -9.57 10.86
C HIS A 165 1.89 -8.64 10.50
N ARG A 166 1.79 -7.36 10.84
CA ARG A 166 2.85 -6.36 10.60
C ARG A 166 3.79 -6.26 11.78
N ALA A 167 5.07 -6.52 11.58
CA ALA A 167 6.10 -6.34 12.59
C ALA A 167 6.88 -5.05 12.31
N LEU A 168 6.59 -3.98 13.07
CA LEU A 168 7.38 -2.75 13.02
C LEU A 168 8.60 -2.91 13.93
N THR A 169 9.78 -3.04 13.35
CA THR A 169 11.04 -3.14 14.08
C THR A 169 11.76 -1.80 14.06
N ILE A 170 12.14 -1.29 15.24
CA ILE A 170 12.96 -0.08 15.41
C ILE A 170 14.31 -0.51 16.00
N MET A 171 15.40 -0.18 15.32
CA MET A 171 16.74 -0.66 15.63
C MET A 171 17.83 0.35 15.33
N LEU A 172 19.00 0.23 15.97
CA LEU A 172 20.17 0.98 15.54
C LEU A 172 20.65 0.45 14.19
N ALA A 173 21.25 1.33 13.37
CA ALA A 173 21.81 0.94 12.08
C ALA A 173 22.96 -0.08 12.21
N SER A 174 23.59 -0.18 13.38
CA SER A 174 24.61 -1.19 13.69
C SER A 174 24.04 -2.58 14.00
N GLU A 175 22.72 -2.68 14.21
CA GLU A 175 22.00 -3.94 14.46
C GLU A 175 21.34 -4.51 13.19
N TYR A 176 21.48 -3.82 12.05
CA TYR A 176 20.95 -4.18 10.73
C TYR A 176 22.05 -4.74 9.82
#